data_AF-A0A3D2VCI5-F1
#
_entry.id   AF-A0A3D2VCI5-F1
#
_cell.length_a   1.000
_cell.length_b   1.000
_cell.length_c   1.000
_cell.angle_alpha   90.00
_cell.angle_beta   90.00
_cell.angle_gamma   90.00
#
_symmetry.space_group_name_H-M   'P 1'
#
loop_
_entity.id
_entity.type
_entity.pdbx_description
1 polymer ?
#
loop_
_entity_poly.entity_id
_entity_poly.type
_entity_poly.pdbx_seq_one_letter_code
_entity_poly.pdbx_strand_id
1 'polypeptide(L)' 'MEEFTGLFDLPGEGFVAQLRNGGQSSLYDRQGLQYLILQRKQAGLDAQAAEQALARMNAVQNTIGLQLSGGS' A
#
# COMPACT_ATOMS: atom_id res chain seq x y z
N MET A 1 -9.37 -1.23 15.08
CA MET A 1 -9.48 -1.71 13.68
C MET A 1 -8.36 -1.05 12.92
N GLU A 2 -7.69 -1.75 12.01
CA GLU A 2 -6.64 -1.13 11.22
C GLU A 2 -7.26 -0.37 10.04
N GLU A 3 -6.71 0.80 9.73
CA GLU A 3 -7.21 1.69 8.70
C GLU A 3 -6.08 2.11 7.78
N PHE A 4 -6.36 2.13 6.48
CA PHE A 4 -5.45 2.74 5.52
C PHE A 4 -5.59 4.26 5.58
N THR A 5 -4.51 4.95 5.92
CA THR A 5 -4.53 6.41 6.15
C THR A 5 -3.95 7.22 4.99
N GLY A 6 -3.07 6.63 4.17
CA GLY A 6 -2.50 7.35 3.03
C GLY A 6 -1.35 6.64 2.34
N LEU A 7 -1.00 7.17 1.16
CA LEU A 7 0.20 6.79 0.40
C LEU A 7 1.18 7.97 0.42
N PHE A 8 2.46 7.63 0.53
CA PHE A 8 3.55 8.57 0.58
C PHE A 8 4.59 8.16 -0.48
N ASP A 9 5.11 9.14 -1.20
CA ASP A 9 6.28 8.95 -2.07
C ASP A 9 7.53 9.29 -1.25
N LEU A 10 8.37 8.30 -0.99
CA LEU A 10 9.59 8.46 -0.22
C LEU A 10 10.81 8.44 -1.15
N PRO A 11 11.71 9.44 -1.05
CA PRO A 11 12.90 9.49 -1.90
C PRO A 11 13.80 8.28 -1.62
N GLY A 12 14.05 7.47 -2.65
CA GLY A 12 14.89 6.26 -2.58
C GLY A 12 14.15 4.97 -2.22
N GLU A 13 12.94 5.05 -1.63
CA GLU A 13 12.10 3.89 -1.30
C GLU A 13 10.89 3.75 -2.24
N GLY A 14 10.47 4.85 -2.89
CA GLY A 14 9.28 4.90 -3.74
C GLY A 14 7.99 5.00 -2.92
N PHE A 15 6.89 4.48 -3.49
CA PHE A 15 5.59 4.56 -2.84
C PHE A 15 5.46 3.59 -1.67
N VAL A 16 5.10 4.13 -0.50
CA VAL A 16 4.76 3.37 0.71
C VAL A 16 3.36 3.74 1.18
N ALA A 17 2.62 2.77 1.71
CA ALA A 17 1.32 2.97 2.32
C ALA A 17 1.43 3.01 3.83
N GLN A 18 0.63 3.87 4.46
CA GLN A 18 0.48 3.91 5.90
C GLN A 18 -0.80 3.18 6.31
N LEU A 19 -0.64 2.25 7.24
CA LEU A 19 -1.72 1.58 7.95
C LEU A 19 -1.67 1.99 9.42
N ARG A 20 -2.80 2.44 9.96
CA ARG A 20 -2.94 2.87 11.36
C ARG A 20 -3.78 1.88 12.12
N ASN A 21 -3.28 1.39 13.26
CA ASN A 21 -4.05 0.57 14.19
C ASN A 21 -4.02 1.23 15.57
N GLY A 22 -5.12 1.90 15.92
CA GLY A 22 -5.20 2.71 17.14
C GLY A 22 -4.17 3.84 17.12
N GLY A 23 -3.27 3.88 18.10
CA GLY A 23 -2.21 4.89 18.22
C GLY A 23 -0.93 4.60 17.42
N GLN A 24 -0.83 3.43 16.77
CA GLN A 24 0.37 3.03 16.04
C GLN A 24 0.15 3.15 14.54
N SER A 25 1.16 3.67 13.83
CA SER A 25 1.16 3.77 12.36
C SER A 25 2.36 2.99 11.83
N SER A 26 2.12 2.10 10.88
CA SER A 26 3.12 1.30 10.20
C SER A 26 3.16 1.66 8.72
N LEU A 27 4.36 1.71 8.16
CA LEU A 27 4.58 1.95 6.73
C LEU A 27 4.89 0.62 6.04
N TYR A 28 4.30 0.41 4.87
CA TYR A 28 4.49 -0.79 4.07
C TYR A 28 4.70 -0.42 2.61
N ASP A 29 5.75 -0.97 2.00
CA ASP A 29 5.92 -0.96 0.56
C ASP A 29 4.98 -2.01 -0.10
N ARG A 30 5.02 -2.10 -1.43
CA ARG A 30 4.19 -3.04 -2.20
C ARG A 30 4.40 -4.51 -1.80
N GLN A 31 5.64 -4.94 -1.60
CA GLN A 31 5.97 -6.30 -1.20
C GLN A 31 5.53 -6.55 0.25
N GLY A 32 5.78 -5.58 1.15
CA GLY A 32 5.28 -5.61 2.52
C GLY A 32 3.76 -5.78 2.61
N LEU A 33 2.99 -5.03 1.80
CA LEU A 33 1.53 -5.15 1.74
C LEU A 33 1.08 -6.53 1.24
N GLN A 34 1.68 -7.06 0.17
CA GLN A 34 1.34 -8.38 -0.35
C GLN A 34 1.60 -9.49 0.68
N TYR A 35 2.73 -9.41 1.38
CA TYR A 35 3.05 -10.33 2.46
C TYR A 35 2.05 -10.22 3.60
N LEU A 36 1.73 -9.00 4.04
CA LEU A 36 0.79 -8.74 5.14
C LEU A 36 -0.62 -9.28 4.83
N ILE A 37 -1.12 -9.06 3.62
CA ILE A 37 -2.41 -9.59 3.16
C ILE A 37 -2.41 -11.12 3.23
N LEU A 38 -1.36 -11.75 2.70
CA LEU A 38 -1.23 -13.21 2.68
C LEU A 38 -1.15 -13.77 4.11
N GLN A 39 -0.39 -13.13 5.01
CA GLN A 39 -0.27 -13.56 6.39
C GLN A 39 -1.62 -13.48 7.12
N ARG A 40 -2.37 -12.40 6.93
CA ARG A 40 -3.67 -12.20 7.58
C ARG A 40 -4.74 -13.16 7.09
N LYS A 41 -4.83 -13.36 5.78
CA LYS A 41 -5.77 -14.34 5.19
C LYS A 41 -5.52 -15.75 5.72
N GLN A 42 -4.26 -16.14 5.86
CA GLN A 42 -3.90 -17.44 6.46
C GLN A 42 -4.26 -17.53 7.96
N ALA A 43 -4.21 -16.42 8.68
CA ALA A 43 -4.58 -16.35 10.09
C ALA A 43 -6.08 -16.10 10.34
N GLY A 44 -6.91 -15.97 9.28
CA GLY A 44 -8.33 -15.61 9.40
C GLY A 44 -8.57 -14.18 9.91
N LEU A 45 -7.59 -13.29 9.76
CA LEU A 45 -7.64 -11.89 10.19
C LEU A 45 -8.08 -10.96 9.06
N ASP A 46 -8.61 -9.80 9.43
CA ASP A 46 -9.01 -8.77 8.47
C ASP A 46 -7.81 -8.15 7.74
N ALA A 47 -7.79 -8.31 6.41
CA ALA A 47 -6.78 -7.75 5.53
C ALA A 47 -7.26 -6.52 4.74
N GLN A 48 -8.48 -6.03 5.00
CA GLN A 48 -9.15 -5.06 4.13
C GLN A 48 -8.36 -3.76 3.99
N ALA A 49 -7.76 -3.27 5.08
CA ALA A 49 -6.94 -2.06 5.07
C ALA A 49 -5.68 -2.23 4.19
N ALA A 50 -5.00 -3.38 4.30
CA ALA A 50 -3.82 -3.70 3.50
C ALA A 50 -4.18 -3.92 2.02
N GLU A 51 -5.32 -4.54 1.72
CA GLU A 51 -5.83 -4.72 0.36
C GLU A 51 -6.15 -3.38 -0.30
N GLN A 52 -6.82 -2.48 0.42
CA GLN A 52 -7.10 -1.13 -0.07
C GLN A 52 -5.82 -0.34 -0.33
N ALA A 53 -4.86 -0.41 0.59
CA ALA A 53 -3.55 0.22 0.43
C ALA A 53 -2.84 -0.27 -0.84
N LEU A 54 -2.81 -1.59 -1.07
CA LEU A 54 -2.17 -2.19 -2.23
C LEU A 54 -2.87 -1.79 -3.55
N ALA A 55 -4.21 -1.79 -3.56
CA ALA A 55 -4.98 -1.36 -4.71
C ALA A 55 -4.72 0.11 -5.08
N ARG A 56 -4.66 0.99 -4.07
CA ARG A 56 -4.32 2.41 -4.27
C ARG A 56 -2.90 2.60 -4.76
N MET A 57 -1.93 1.87 -4.19
CA MET A 57 -0.54 1.94 -4.62
C MET A 57 -0.37 1.51 -6.09
N ASN A 58 -1.03 0.43 -6.48
CA ASN A 58 -1.03 -0.04 -7.88
C ASN A 58 -1.66 0.98 -8.82
N ALA A 59 -2.76 1.62 -8.42
CA ALA A 59 -3.42 2.65 -9.24
C ALA A 59 -2.50 3.85 -9.48
N VAL A 60 -1.86 4.36 -8.41
CA VAL A 60 -0.93 5.49 -8.51
C VAL A 60 0.29 5.15 -9.36
N GLN A 61 0.90 3.98 -9.17
CA GLN A 61 2.03 3.52 -9.99
C GLN A 61 1.66 3.39 -11.46
N ASN A 62 0.47 2.87 -11.77
CA ASN A 62 -0.01 2.74 -13.14
C ASN A 62 -0.24 4.13 -13.79
N THR A 63 -0.88 5.05 -13.08
CA THR A 63 -1.09 6.43 -13.56
C THR A 63 0.24 7.14 -13.86
N ILE A 64 1.23 7.01 -12.98
CA ILE A 64 2.55 7.64 -13.17
C ILE A 64 3.32 6.95 -14.30
N GLY A 65 3.27 5.62 -14.38
CA GLY A 65 3.88 4.85 -15.48
C GLY A 65 3.29 5.20 -16.84
N LEU A 66 1.97 5.44 -16.92
CA LEU A 66 1.30 5.91 -18.12
C LEU A 66 1.72 7.33 -18.52
N GLN A 67 1.89 8.23 -17.55
CA GLN A 67 2.29 9.61 -17.82
C GLN A 67 3.75 9.72 -18.34
N LEU A 68 4.63 8.80 -17.94
CA LEU A 68 6.02 8.73 -18.42
C LEU A 68 6.18 8.04 -19.78
N SER A 69 5.17 7.26 -20.21
CA SER A 69 5.20 6.50 -21.47
C SER A 69 4.47 7.21 -22.62
N GLY A 70 3.79 8.32 -22.35
CA GLY A 70 2.89 9.02 -23.29
C GLY A 70 3.45 10.29 -23.94
N GLY A 71 4.77 10.46 -24.00
CA GLY A 71 5.42 11.57 -24.72
C GLY A 71 6.15 11.08 -25.96
N SER A 72 5.47 11.04 -27.11
CA SER A 72 6.09 10.89 -28.43
C SER A 72 5.23 11.59 -29.47
#